data_AF-X0V9L0-F1
#
_entry.id   AF-X0V9L0-F1
#
_cell.length_a   1.000
_cell.length_b   1.000
_cell.length_c   1.000
_cell.angle_alpha   90.00
_cell.angle_beta   90.00
_cell.angle_gamma   90.00
#
_symmetry.space_group_name_H-M   'P 1'
#
loop_
_entity.id
_entity.type
_entity.pdbx_description
1 polymer ?
#
loop_
_entity_poly.entity_id
_entity_poly.type
_entity_poly.pdbx_seq_one_letter_code
_entity_poly.pdbx_strand_id
1 'polypeptide(L)'
;MSQYDDGTVDTTAGSPTVDGTDTLWNSYASVGDMVQVGNDSVLYEVGVVVSDIELTLTSDYPTTLATQTYVLISDFTANHSIPLANQGDLRFADIYSRA
;
A
#
# COMPACT_ATOMS: atom_id res chain seq x y z
N MET A 1 -7.31 -12.47 0.05
CA MET A 1 -5.88 -12.21 0.29
C MET A 1 -5.84 -11.02 1.22
N SER A 2 -5.15 -11.12 2.36
CA SER A 2 -5.09 -10.01 3.33
C SER A 2 -4.03 -8.97 2.94
N GLN A 3 -3.02 -9.38 2.17
CA GLN A 3 -1.91 -8.54 1.74
C GLN A 3 -1.44 -8.93 0.31
N TYR A 4 -0.87 -7.97 -0.42
CA TYR A 4 -0.30 -8.13 -1.76
C TYR A 4 1.02 -7.34 -1.89
N ASP A 5 2.10 -8.02 -2.26
CA ASP A 5 3.47 -7.47 -2.28
C ASP A 5 4.29 -7.85 -3.53
N ASP A 6 3.64 -8.35 -4.58
CA ASP A 6 4.35 -8.72 -5.82
C ASP A 6 4.76 -7.47 -6.63
N GLY A 7 6.02 -7.47 -7.07
CA GLY A 7 6.62 -6.39 -7.87
C GLY A 7 7.39 -5.38 -7.02
N THR A 8 7.74 -4.26 -7.64
CA THR A 8 8.42 -3.14 -6.97
C THR A 8 7.74 -1.83 -7.30
N VAL A 9 7.97 -0.83 -6.45
CA VAL A 9 7.42 0.51 -6.63
C VAL A 9 8.49 1.58 -6.57
N ASP A 10 8.25 2.63 -7.34
CA ASP A 10 8.97 3.89 -7.33
C ASP A 10 8.04 4.99 -6.82
N THR A 11 8.58 5.90 -6.03
CA THR A 11 7.87 7.09 -5.54
C THR A 11 8.68 8.33 -5.86
N THR A 12 7.99 9.44 -6.09
CA THR A 12 8.62 10.75 -6.30
C THR A 12 8.28 11.69 -5.16
N ALA A 13 9.29 12.36 -4.58
CA ALA A 13 9.09 13.34 -3.51
C ALA A 13 8.13 14.46 -3.95
N GLY A 14 7.11 14.72 -3.13
CA GLY A 14 6.08 15.71 -3.40
C GLY A 14 5.09 15.31 -4.49
N SER A 15 5.02 14.02 -4.84
CA SER A 15 4.03 13.44 -5.75
C SER A 15 3.20 12.38 -5.01
N PRO A 16 1.88 12.32 -5.23
CA PRO A 16 1.04 11.24 -4.73
C PRO A 16 1.09 10.01 -5.65
N THR A 17 1.82 10.07 -6.77
CA THR A 17 1.90 8.97 -7.74
C THR A 17 2.91 7.94 -7.29
N VAL A 18 2.49 6.68 -7.33
CA VAL A 18 3.34 5.51 -7.12
C VAL A 18 3.39 4.75 -8.45
N ASP A 19 4.59 4.54 -8.94
CA ASP A 19 4.84 3.84 -10.20
C ASP A 19 5.26 2.40 -9.89
N GLY A 20 4.51 1.43 -10.38
CA GLY A 20 4.76 0.01 -10.18
C GLY A 20 5.58 -0.62 -11.30
N THR A 21 6.33 -1.67 -10.98
CA THR A 21 6.98 -2.57 -11.95
C THR A 21 6.61 -4.00 -11.58
N ASP A 22 6.10 -4.75 -12.57
CA ASP A 22 5.58 -6.11 -12.40
C ASP A 22 4.44 -6.24 -11.35
N THR A 23 3.72 -5.14 -11.13
CA THR A 23 2.55 -5.07 -10.25
C THR A 23 1.25 -5.36 -11.01
N LEU A 24 0.20 -5.79 -10.29
CA LEU A 24 -1.12 -6.13 -10.84
C LEU A 24 -2.24 -5.38 -10.09
N TRP A 25 -2.13 -4.06 -9.98
CA TRP A 25 -3.00 -3.27 -9.12
C TRP A 25 -4.50 -3.31 -9.49
N ASN A 26 -4.91 -3.45 -10.75
CA ASN A 26 -6.35 -3.55 -11.03
C ASN A 26 -6.99 -4.83 -10.46
N SER A 27 -6.17 -5.85 -10.20
CA SER A 27 -6.64 -7.14 -9.69
C SER A 27 -6.61 -7.21 -8.16
N TYR A 28 -5.70 -6.47 -7.53
CA TYR A 28 -5.40 -6.61 -6.10
C TYR A 28 -5.57 -5.34 -5.28
N ALA A 29 -5.59 -4.16 -5.91
CA ALA A 29 -5.77 -2.86 -5.25
C ALA A 29 -7.18 -2.32 -5.48
N SER A 30 -7.72 -1.67 -4.47
CA SER A 30 -8.97 -0.91 -4.52
C SER A 30 -8.78 0.46 -3.87
N VAL A 31 -9.60 1.42 -4.26
CA VAL A 31 -9.64 2.73 -3.61
C VAL A 31 -10.02 2.57 -2.15
N GLY A 32 -9.25 3.19 -1.25
CA GLY A 32 -9.38 3.05 0.20
C GLY A 32 -8.49 1.97 0.83
N ASP A 33 -7.80 1.15 0.02
CA ASP A 33 -6.79 0.23 0.53
C ASP A 33 -5.58 1.00 1.09
N MET A 34 -4.78 0.35 1.93
CA MET A 34 -3.54 0.94 2.44
C MET A 34 -2.33 0.33 1.75
N VAL A 35 -1.33 1.16 1.45
CA VAL A 35 -0.04 0.72 0.92
C VAL A 35 1.10 1.22 1.80
N GLN A 36 2.03 0.32 2.10
CA GLN A 36 3.28 0.61 2.78
C GLN A 36 4.41 0.43 1.77
N VAL A 37 5.24 1.46 1.57
CA VAL A 37 6.37 1.41 0.64
C VAL A 37 7.67 1.19 1.41
N GLY A 38 8.43 0.18 1.02
CA GLY A 38 9.72 -0.18 1.59
C GLY A 38 9.63 -0.57 3.07
N ASN A 39 10.60 -0.09 3.86
CA ASN A 39 10.60 -0.22 5.32
C ASN A 39 10.06 1.05 6.01
N ASP A 40 9.31 1.88 5.29
CA ASP A 40 8.66 3.05 5.88
C ASP A 40 7.63 2.58 6.92
N SER A 41 7.56 3.26 8.06
CA SER A 41 6.54 2.99 9.08
C SER A 41 5.20 3.67 8.74
N VAL A 42 5.15 4.44 7.66
CA VAL A 42 3.96 5.15 7.21
C VAL A 42 3.18 4.32 6.19
N LEU A 43 1.88 4.20 6.45
CA LEU A 43 0.88 3.63 5.55
C LEU A 43 0.16 4.77 4.83
N TYR A 44 0.05 4.69 3.51
CA TYR A 44 -0.65 5.65 2.67
C TYR A 44 -1.94 5.03 2.14
N GLU A 45 -3.00 5.82 2.00
CA GLU A 45 -4.26 5.36 1.44
C GLU A 45 -4.24 5.49 -0.09
N VAL A 46 -4.76 4.46 -0.76
CA VAL A 46 -4.97 4.44 -2.21
C VAL A 46 -6.16 5.32 -2.56
N GLY A 47 -5.90 6.45 -3.24
CA GLY A 47 -6.93 7.36 -3.71
C GLY A 47 -7.52 6.96 -5.07
N VAL A 48 -6.69 6.42 -5.96
CA VAL A 48 -7.14 5.90 -7.27
C VAL A 48 -6.19 4.81 -7.77
N VAL A 49 -6.74 3.80 -8.43
CA VAL A 49 -5.97 2.84 -9.21
C VAL A 49 -6.08 3.27 -10.67
N VAL A 50 -4.98 3.74 -11.27
CA VAL A 50 -4.96 4.22 -12.66
C VAL A 50 -4.75 3.06 -13.62
N SER A 51 -3.81 2.17 -13.30
CA SER A 51 -3.51 0.97 -14.08
C SER A 51 -2.84 -0.10 -13.22
N ASP A 52 -2.47 -1.23 -13.81
CA ASP A 52 -1.75 -2.29 -13.08
C ASP A 52 -0.40 -1.82 -12.51
N ILE A 53 0.16 -0.74 -13.08
CA ILE A 53 1.47 -0.18 -12.76
C ILE A 53 1.41 1.30 -12.34
N GLU A 54 0.22 1.89 -12.20
CA GLU A 54 0.08 3.29 -11.76
C GLU A 54 -1.05 3.45 -10.74
N LEU A 55 -0.74 4.06 -9.60
CA LEU A 55 -1.63 4.27 -8.47
C LEU A 55 -1.39 5.66 -7.91
N THR A 56 -2.47 6.33 -7.50
CA THR A 56 -2.36 7.63 -6.83
C THR A 56 -2.82 7.49 -5.38
N LEU A 57 -2.00 7.98 -4.47
CA LEU A 57 -2.27 8.07 -3.04
C LEU A 57 -3.17 9.27 -2.74
N THR A 58 -3.83 9.26 -1.59
CA THR A 58 -4.59 10.43 -1.11
C THR A 58 -3.69 11.55 -0.59
N SER A 59 -2.40 11.29 -0.38
CA SER A 59 -1.40 12.25 0.13
C SER A 59 -0.07 12.09 -0.60
N ASP A 60 0.64 13.21 -0.75
CA ASP A 60 1.94 13.23 -1.42
C ASP A 60 2.97 12.39 -0.64
N TYR A 61 3.78 11.63 -1.38
CA TYR A 61 4.86 10.86 -0.80
C TYR A 61 6.07 11.79 -0.55
N PRO A 62 6.67 11.79 0.65
CA PRO A 62 7.64 12.82 1.05
C PRO A 62 9.04 12.64 0.45
N THR A 63 9.39 11.43 0.00
CA THR A 63 10.76 11.08 -0.41
C THR A 63 10.76 10.35 -1.75
N THR A 64 11.71 10.65 -2.64
CA THR A 64 11.89 9.87 -3.86
C THR A 64 12.57 8.55 -3.53
N LEU A 65 11.93 7.43 -3.84
CA LEU A 65 12.47 6.09 -3.68
C LEU A 65 12.34 5.33 -5.00
N ALA A 66 13.25 4.40 -5.26
CA ALA A 66 13.24 3.59 -6.47
C ALA A 66 13.47 2.10 -6.15
N THR A 67 12.79 1.23 -6.87
CA THR A 67 12.83 -0.23 -6.81
C THR A 67 12.59 -0.76 -5.40
N GLN A 68 11.63 -0.15 -4.70
CA GLN A 68 11.28 -0.55 -3.35
C GLN A 68 10.25 -1.68 -3.37
N THR A 69 10.35 -2.58 -2.39
CA THR A 69 9.24 -3.49 -2.10
C THR A 69 8.07 -2.70 -1.53
N TYR A 70 6.86 -3.26 -1.57
CA TYR A 70 5.69 -2.65 -0.96
C TYR A 70 4.79 -3.73 -0.38
N VAL A 71 3.84 -3.34 0.47
CA VAL A 71 2.77 -4.21 0.91
C VAL A 71 1.47 -3.43 0.81
N LEU A 72 0.55 -3.93 -0.02
CA LEU A 72 -0.82 -3.47 -0.09
C LEU A 72 -1.67 -4.30 0.86
N ILE A 73 -2.48 -3.62 1.67
CA ILE A 73 -3.30 -4.18 2.73
C ILE A 73 -4.75 -3.84 2.38
N SER A 74 -5.53 -4.87 2.09
CA SER A 74 -6.91 -4.77 1.61
C SER A 74 -7.95 -5.32 2.62
N ASP A 75 -7.50 -5.90 3.74
CA ASP A 75 -8.39 -6.51 4.74
C ASP A 75 -8.52 -5.64 6.00
N PHE A 76 -9.49 -4.74 5.96
CA PHE A 76 -9.96 -3.97 7.12
C PHE A 76 -11.32 -4.50 7.56
N THR A 77 -11.54 -4.63 8.88
CA THR A 77 -12.86 -4.96 9.43
C THR A 77 -13.89 -3.92 8.99
N ALA A 78 -14.96 -4.40 8.35
CA ALA A 78 -15.98 -3.60 7.65
C ALA A 78 -16.70 -2.51 8.47
N ASN A 79 -16.48 -2.41 9.78
CA ASN A 79 -17.13 -1.44 10.65
C ASN A 79 -16.19 -0.57 11.48
N HIS A 80 -14.87 -0.81 11.48
CA HIS A 80 -13.95 -0.02 12.32
C HIS A 80 -12.62 0.33 11.65
N SER A 81 -12.40 -0.03 10.38
CA SER A 81 -11.10 0.15 9.71
C SER A 81 -9.94 -0.45 10.52
N ILE A 82 -10.23 -1.44 11.37
CA ILE A 82 -9.21 -2.16 12.14
C ILE A 82 -8.69 -3.24 11.21
N PRO A 83 -7.39 -3.30 10.95
CA PRO A 83 -6.80 -4.35 10.15
C PRO A 83 -7.15 -5.73 10.72
N LEU A 84 -7.64 -6.64 9.88
CA LEU A 84 -7.95 -7.99 10.32
C LEU A 84 -6.67 -8.82 10.38
N ALA A 85 -6.09 -8.84 11.56
CA ALA A 85 -4.98 -9.67 11.98
C ALA A 85 -5.21 -11.18 11.69
N ASN A 86 -4.64 -11.71 10.60
CA ASN A 86 -4.66 -13.13 10.24
C ASN A 86 -3.30 -13.81 10.51
N GLN A 87 -3.33 -15.11 10.81
CA GLN A 87 -2.10 -15.89 11.04
C GLN A 87 -1.30 -16.00 9.73
N GLY A 88 -0.16 -15.30 9.66
CA GLY A 88 0.71 -15.23 8.47
C GLY A 88 0.88 -13.83 7.88
N ASP A 89 0.20 -12.82 8.43
CA ASP A 89 0.34 -11.43 8.00
C ASP A 89 1.77 -10.91 8.20
N LEU A 90 2.35 -10.33 7.14
CA LEU A 90 3.59 -9.60 7.25
C LEU A 90 3.31 -8.32 8.06
N ARG A 91 4.27 -7.94 8.92
CA ARG A 91 4.27 -6.67 9.66
C ARG A 91 3.06 -6.41 10.58
N PHE A 92 2.53 -7.46 11.19
CA PHE A 92 1.47 -7.37 12.22
C PHE A 92 1.68 -6.27 13.28
N ALA A 93 2.92 -6.05 13.71
CA ALA A 93 3.25 -5.06 14.74
C ALA A 93 2.97 -3.62 14.29
N ASP A 94 3.27 -3.27 13.05
CA ASP A 94 3.06 -1.92 12.51
C ASP A 94 1.56 -1.62 12.37
N ILE A 95 0.82 -2.64 11.93
CA ILE A 95 -0.62 -2.66 11.71
C ILE A 95 -1.41 -2.50 13.02
N TYR A 96 -1.00 -3.17 14.11
CA TYR A 96 -1.70 -3.13 15.40
C TYR A 96 -1.41 -1.84 16.20
N SER A 97 -0.27 -1.18 15.99
CA SER A 97 0.12 0.01 16.77
C SER A 97 -0.75 1.26 16.57
N ARG A 98 -1.66 1.23 15.58
CA ARG A 98 -2.56 2.33 15.21
C ARG A 98 -4.03 2.06 15.57
N ALA A 99 -4.37 0.90 16.14
CA ALA A 99 -5.72 0.54 16.59
C ALA A 99 -6.03 1.05 18.01
#